data_AF-A0A662RUX9-F1
#
_entry.id   AF-A0A662RUX9-F1
#
_cell.length_a   1.000
_cell.length_b   1.000
_cell.length_c   1.000
_cell.angle_alpha   90.00
_cell.angle_beta   90.00
_cell.angle_gamma   90.00
#
_symmetry.space_group_name_H-M   'P 1'
#
loop_
_entity.id
_entity.type
_entity.pdbx_description
1 polymer ?
#
loop_
_entity_poly.entity_id
_entity_poly.type
_entity_poly.pdbx_seq_one_letter_code
_entity_poly.pdbx_strand_id
1 'polypeptide(L)'
;MKEEVDIDMDKGLIHAIAQDYETGEVLMLAHMNEEALRLTVETGKAHYWSRSRNKLWRKGEISGNEQLIKEILIDCDGDSVLLKVKQIGGACHTGYRSCFYRRINGEIVGEKVFDPEEKYGKRDSDSNSVEVEKDS
;
A
#
# COMPACT_ATOMS: atom_id res chain seq x y z
N MET A 1 -21.44 24.16 7.97
CA MET A 1 -20.02 24.46 7.71
C MET A 1 -19.37 23.10 7.54
N LYS A 2 -18.72 22.81 6.40
CA LYS A 2 -17.83 21.65 6.34
C LYS A 2 -16.55 22.15 6.99
N GLU A 3 -16.28 21.68 8.20
CA GLU A 3 -14.95 21.88 8.79
C GLU A 3 -13.95 21.22 7.84
N GLU A 4 -12.92 21.98 7.45
CA GLU A 4 -11.75 21.41 6.81
C GLU A 4 -11.10 20.49 7.84
N VAL A 5 -10.84 19.25 7.44
CA VAL A 5 -10.20 18.26 8.30
C VAL A 5 -8.71 18.56 8.28
N ASP A 6 -8.15 18.97 9.42
CA ASP A 6 -6.71 19.17 9.57
C ASP A 6 -6.00 17.81 9.56
N ILE A 7 -5.03 17.67 8.65
CA ILE A 7 -4.15 16.51 8.55
C ILE A 7 -2.81 16.89 9.18
N ASP A 8 -2.40 16.19 10.23
CA ASP A 8 -1.14 16.43 10.93
C ASP A 8 -0.02 15.55 10.34
N MET A 9 0.82 16.15 9.51
CA MET A 9 1.91 15.42 8.85
C MET A 9 3.20 15.47 9.67
N ASP A 10 3.49 14.44 10.47
CA ASP A 10 4.79 14.31 11.13
C ASP A 10 5.91 14.14 10.08
N LYS A 11 6.84 15.11 10.06
CA LYS A 11 7.93 15.21 9.06
C LYS A 11 7.42 15.11 7.61
N GLY A 12 6.22 15.63 7.35
CA GLY A 12 5.61 15.63 6.02
C GLY A 12 5.03 14.28 5.60
N LEU A 13 4.77 13.38 6.55
CA LEU A 13 4.17 12.07 6.30
C LEU A 13 3.03 11.76 7.28
N ILE A 14 2.08 10.97 6.81
CA ILE A 14 1.05 10.32 7.63
C ILE A 14 1.11 8.80 7.48
N HIS A 15 0.55 8.07 8.43
CA HIS A 15 0.35 6.64 8.29
C HIS A 15 -0.86 6.35 7.41
N ALA A 16 -0.77 5.34 6.56
CA ALA A 16 -1.87 4.88 5.74
C ALA A 16 -2.08 3.38 5.91
N ILE A 17 -3.19 3.02 6.54
CA ILE A 17 -3.63 1.64 6.70
C ILE A 17 -4.56 1.31 5.53
N ALA A 18 -4.22 0.29 4.73
CA ALA A 18 -5.13 -0.25 3.73
C ALA A 18 -5.90 -1.42 4.35
N GLN A 19 -7.21 -1.35 4.30
CA GLN A 19 -8.12 -2.40 4.79
C GLN A 19 -9.09 -2.78 3.68
N ASP A 20 -9.35 -4.07 3.54
CA ASP A 20 -10.36 -4.55 2.62
C ASP A 20 -11.74 -4.00 2.99
N TYR A 21 -12.42 -3.38 2.03
CA TYR A 21 -13.71 -2.72 2.26
C TYR A 21 -14.87 -3.68 2.56
N GLU A 22 -14.79 -4.95 2.13
CA GLU A 22 -15.84 -5.95 2.33
C GLU A 22 -15.56 -6.79 3.58
N THR A 23 -14.32 -7.24 3.75
CA THR A 23 -13.98 -8.22 4.81
C THR A 23 -13.47 -7.57 6.09
N GLY A 24 -13.00 -6.32 6.02
CA GLY A 24 -12.31 -5.67 7.13
C GLY A 24 -10.89 -6.20 7.38
N GLU A 25 -10.35 -7.07 6.53
CA GLU A 25 -8.97 -7.54 6.64
C GLU A 25 -7.98 -6.40 6.47
N VAL A 26 -7.05 -6.23 7.41
CA VAL A 26 -5.94 -5.28 7.24
C VAL A 26 -4.96 -5.84 6.23
N LEU A 27 -4.73 -5.10 5.14
CA LEU A 27 -3.94 -5.54 4.00
C LEU A 27 -2.49 -5.09 4.10
N MET A 28 -2.26 -3.83 4.47
CA MET A 28 -0.90 -3.28 4.64
C MET A 28 -0.90 -1.96 5.40
N LEU A 29 0.28 -1.59 5.89
CA LEU A 29 0.61 -0.26 6.37
C LEU A 29 1.66 0.35 5.42
N ALA A 30 1.47 1.61 5.06
CA ALA A 30 2.46 2.43 4.35
C ALA A 30 2.40 3.87 4.86
N HIS A 31 3.14 4.77 4.20
CA HIS A 31 3.12 6.19 4.50
C HIS A 31 2.62 6.95 3.28
N MET A 32 2.02 8.11 3.49
CA MET A 32 1.71 9.08 2.44
C MET A 32 2.35 10.41 2.81
N ASN A 33 2.94 11.08 1.83
CA ASN A 33 3.13 12.53 1.91
C ASN A 33 1.88 13.24 1.36
N GLU A 34 1.87 14.57 1.42
CA GLU A 34 0.78 15.39 0.89
C GLU A 34 0.39 15.01 -0.54
N GLU A 35 1.37 14.88 -1.43
CA GLU A 35 1.14 14.53 -2.83
C GLU A 35 0.52 13.14 -3.01
N ALA A 36 0.98 12.15 -2.24
CA ALA A 36 0.41 10.80 -2.28
C ALA A 36 -1.05 10.80 -1.80
N LEU A 37 -1.38 11.56 -0.76
CA LEU A 37 -2.75 11.68 -0.27
C LEU A 37 -3.63 12.40 -1.30
N ARG A 38 -3.17 13.54 -1.84
CA ARG A 38 -3.86 14.30 -2.88
C ARG A 38 -4.19 13.43 -4.09
N LEU A 39 -3.21 12.72 -4.63
CA LEU A 39 -3.41 11.80 -5.75
C LEU A 39 -4.32 10.63 -5.39
N THR A 40 -4.29 10.14 -4.15
CA THR A 40 -5.19 9.08 -3.70
C THR A 40 -6.64 9.53 -3.74
N VAL A 41 -6.92 10.75 -3.26
CA VAL A 41 -8.26 11.36 -3.32
C VAL A 41 -8.69 11.61 -4.76
N GLU A 42 -7.81 12.20 -5.58
CA GLU A 42 -8.15 12.59 -6.96
C GLU A 42 -8.37 11.41 -7.89
N THR A 43 -7.52 10.39 -7.81
CA THR A 43 -7.55 9.26 -8.76
C THR A 43 -8.44 8.10 -8.30
N GLY A 44 -8.83 8.08 -7.03
CA GLY A 44 -9.50 6.94 -6.41
C GLY A 44 -8.62 5.67 -6.37
N LYS A 45 -7.29 5.81 -6.47
CA LYS A 45 -6.33 4.70 -6.39
C LYS A 45 -5.28 5.00 -5.31
N ALA A 46 -4.89 4.00 -4.53
CA ALA A 46 -3.92 4.21 -3.45
C ALA A 46 -2.53 4.58 -3.99
N HIS A 47 -2.05 5.75 -3.58
CA HIS A 47 -0.68 6.22 -3.79
C HIS A 47 0.04 6.30 -2.44
N TYR A 48 1.33 6.01 -2.42
CA TYR A 48 2.12 5.94 -1.20
C TYR A 48 3.48 6.59 -1.39
N TRP A 49 4.15 6.91 -0.28
CA TRP A 49 5.47 7.53 -0.23
C TRP A 49 6.53 6.61 0.36
N SER A 50 7.61 6.38 -0.40
CA SER A 50 8.64 5.38 -0.05
C SER A 50 9.73 6.07 0.72
N ARG A 51 9.72 5.97 2.05
CA ARG A 51 10.75 6.60 2.90
C ARG A 51 12.18 6.22 2.49
N SER A 52 12.40 4.95 2.15
CA SER A 52 13.72 4.46 1.72
C SER A 52 14.14 4.90 0.32
N ARG A 53 13.20 5.10 -0.61
CA ARG A 53 13.46 5.48 -2.01
C ARG A 53 13.24 6.97 -2.26
N ASN A 54 12.76 7.69 -1.24
CA ASN A 54 12.30 9.07 -1.31
C ASN A 54 11.44 9.34 -2.55
N LYS A 55 10.46 8.45 -2.81
CA LYS A 55 9.72 8.43 -4.07
C LYS A 55 8.26 8.06 -3.88
N LEU A 56 7.39 8.76 -4.59
CA LEU A 56 5.96 8.45 -4.76
C LEU A 56 5.80 7.19 -5.60
N TRP A 57 4.84 6.33 -5.25
CA TRP A 57 4.43 5.23 -6.12
C TRP A 57 2.94 4.97 -6.03
N ARG A 58 2.35 4.50 -7.13
CA ARG A 58 0.96 4.03 -7.17
C ARG A 58 0.92 2.53 -6.91
N LYS A 59 0.11 2.08 -5.96
CA LYS A 59 0.02 0.64 -5.64
C LYS A 59 -0.47 -0.14 -6.85
N GLY A 60 0.32 -1.13 -7.26
CA GLY A 60 0.01 -1.98 -8.40
C GLY A 60 0.40 -1.40 -9.76
N GLU A 61 1.12 -0.28 -9.83
CA GLU A 61 1.53 0.34 -11.10
C GLU A 61 2.30 -0.62 -12.02
N ILE A 62 3.21 -1.41 -11.44
CA ILE A 62 4.01 -2.40 -12.18
C ILE A 62 3.28 -3.75 -12.25
N SER A 63 2.62 -4.13 -11.15
CA SER A 63 2.14 -5.50 -10.97
C SER A 63 0.68 -5.72 -11.39
N GLY A 64 -0.08 -4.65 -11.62
CA GLY A 64 -1.55 -4.70 -11.75
C GLY A 64 -2.28 -4.99 -10.45
N ASN A 65 -1.60 -5.23 -9.31
CA ASN A 65 -2.25 -5.44 -8.02
C ASN A 65 -2.65 -4.10 -7.38
N GLU A 66 -3.63 -3.45 -7.99
CA GLU A 66 -4.13 -2.13 -7.62
C GLU A 66 -5.01 -2.14 -6.35
N GLN A 67 -5.13 -0.98 -5.72
CA GLN A 67 -6.06 -0.73 -4.63
C GLN A 67 -6.99 0.41 -5.04
N LEU A 68 -8.27 0.10 -5.19
CA LEU A 68 -9.29 1.06 -5.57
C LEU A 68 -9.97 1.59 -4.30
N ILE A 69 -9.93 2.90 -4.11
CA ILE A 69 -10.47 3.55 -2.92
C ILE A 69 -12.01 3.46 -2.93
N LYS A 70 -12.56 3.05 -1.79
CA LYS A 70 -14.00 3.03 -1.51
C LYS A 70 -14.39 4.06 -0.48
N GLU A 71 -13.53 4.27 0.51
CA GLU A 71 -13.70 5.25 1.56
C GLU A 71 -12.32 5.60 2.13
N ILE A 72 -12.18 6.84 2.59
CA ILE A 72 -10.99 7.31 3.32
C ILE A 72 -11.51 7.86 4.65
N LEU A 73 -11.03 7.27 5.74
CA LEU A 73 -11.28 7.74 7.10
C LEU A 73 -9.98 8.35 7.62
N ILE A 74 -10.11 9.32 8.52
CA ILE A 74 -9.01 9.92 9.26
C ILE A 74 -9.15 9.55 10.73
N ASP A 75 -8.05 9.43 11.46
CA ASP A 75 -8.08 9.29 12.91
C ASP A 75 -8.37 10.61 13.63
N CYS A 76 -8.31 10.60 14.96
CA CYS A 76 -8.80 11.70 15.79
C CYS A 76 -7.86 12.90 15.88
N ASP A 77 -6.56 12.68 15.68
CA ASP A 77 -5.49 13.68 15.70
C ASP A 77 -4.94 13.99 14.30
N GLY A 78 -5.39 13.26 13.28
CA GLY A 78 -5.16 13.61 11.88
C GLY A 78 -3.84 13.09 11.31
N ASP A 79 -3.11 12.27 12.05
CA ASP A 79 -1.78 11.75 11.67
C ASP A 79 -1.84 10.44 10.88
N SER A 80 -3.04 9.85 10.78
CA SER A 80 -3.26 8.58 10.10
C SER A 80 -4.56 8.54 9.31
N VAL A 81 -4.53 7.82 8.18
CA VAL A 81 -5.71 7.50 7.38
C VAL A 81 -5.95 6.00 7.29
N LEU A 82 -7.22 5.62 7.32
CA LEU A 82 -7.69 4.29 7.00
C LEU A 82 -8.33 4.31 5.61
N LEU A 83 -7.66 3.67 4.66
CA LEU A 83 -8.18 3.46 3.31
C LEU A 83 -9.00 2.17 3.28
N LYS A 84 -10.31 2.29 3.08
CA LYS A 84 -11.13 1.14 2.69
C LYS A 84 -10.94 0.93 1.20
N VAL A 85 -10.37 -0.21 0.83
CA VAL A 85 -9.97 -0.49 -0.56
C VAL A 85 -10.57 -1.78 -1.08
N LYS A 86 -10.93 -1.76 -2.36
CA LYS A 86 -11.07 -3.00 -3.15
C LYS A 86 -9.69 -3.39 -3.66
N GLN A 87 -9.13 -4.49 -3.13
CA GLN A 87 -7.85 -5.02 -3.56
C GLN A 87 -8.01 -5.85 -4.84
N ILE A 88 -7.23 -5.52 -5.88
CA ILE A 88 -7.05 -6.35 -7.07
C ILE A 88 -5.79 -7.18 -6.89
N GLY A 89 -5.87 -8.50 -7.04
CA GLY A 89 -4.75 -9.41 -6.76
C GLY A 89 -4.32 -9.39 -5.28
N GLY A 90 -3.00 -9.43 -5.02
CA GLY A 90 -2.46 -9.38 -3.65
C GLY A 90 -1.86 -8.04 -3.26
N ALA A 91 -2.06 -7.62 -2.00
CA ALA A 91 -1.41 -6.42 -1.47
C ALA A 91 0.10 -6.61 -1.30
N CYS A 92 0.53 -7.83 -0.93
CA CYS A 92 1.93 -8.12 -0.63
C CYS A 92 2.71 -8.56 -1.87
N HIS A 93 3.96 -8.11 -2.00
CA HIS A 93 4.85 -8.53 -3.10
C HIS A 93 5.32 -9.99 -2.98
N THR A 94 5.12 -10.64 -1.84
CA THR A 94 5.46 -12.06 -1.61
C THR A 94 4.36 -13.01 -2.06
N GLY A 95 3.31 -12.51 -2.71
CA GLY A 95 2.22 -13.33 -3.25
C GLY A 95 0.98 -13.36 -2.38
N TYR A 96 1.07 -12.89 -1.14
CA TYR A 96 -0.04 -12.96 -0.19
C TYR A 96 -1.04 -11.83 -0.37
N ARG A 97 -2.30 -12.12 -0.01
CA ARG A 97 -3.40 -11.16 0.00
C ARG A 97 -3.07 -9.97 0.89
N SER A 98 -2.63 -10.23 2.13
CA SER A 98 -2.19 -9.25 3.11
C SER A 98 -0.69 -9.34 3.39
N CYS A 99 -0.05 -8.22 3.71
CA CYS A 99 1.30 -8.17 4.26
C CYS A 99 1.38 -8.82 5.64
N PHE A 100 0.26 -8.91 6.37
CA PHE A 100 0.16 -9.51 7.69
C PHE A 100 -0.11 -11.03 7.63
N TYR A 101 0.55 -11.72 6.70
CA TYR A 101 0.35 -13.16 6.44
C TYR A 101 1.07 -14.08 7.44
N ARG A 102 1.79 -13.53 8.42
CA ARG A 102 2.54 -14.29 9.44
C ARG A 102 2.21 -13.85 10.86
N ARG A 103 2.17 -14.81 11.77
CA ARG A 103 2.19 -14.56 13.22
C ARG A 103 3.62 -14.26 13.70
N ILE A 104 3.73 -13.74 14.93
CA ILE A 104 5.03 -13.43 15.55
C ILE A 104 5.92 -14.68 15.69
N ASN A 105 5.32 -15.85 15.86
CA ASN A 105 6.03 -17.15 15.90
C ASN A 105 6.49 -17.66 14.51
N GLY A 106 6.24 -16.90 13.44
CA GLY A 106 6.60 -17.27 12.07
C GLY A 106 5.58 -18.13 11.32
N GLU A 107 4.51 -18.59 11.98
CA GLU A 107 3.44 -19.35 11.34
C GLU A 107 2.76 -18.54 10.23
N ILE A 108 2.62 -19.14 9.05
CA ILE A 108 1.92 -18.55 7.91
C ILE A 108 0.42 -18.78 8.09
N VAL A 109 -0.35 -17.69 8.08
CA VAL A 109 -1.81 -17.69 8.26
C VAL A 109 -2.55 -17.00 7.12
N GLY A 110 -1.84 -16.30 6.24
CA GLY A 110 -2.44 -15.60 5.11
C GLY A 110 -2.59 -16.46 3.86
N GLU A 111 -3.53 -16.07 3.01
CA GLU A 111 -3.75 -16.68 1.70
C GLU A 111 -2.72 -16.17 0.67
N LYS A 112 -2.08 -17.10 -0.04
CA LYS A 112 -1.22 -16.80 -1.20
C LYS A 112 -2.10 -16.74 -2.45
N VAL A 113 -2.19 -15.56 -3.07
CA VAL A 113 -3.11 -15.25 -4.19
C VAL A 113 -2.40 -15.08 -5.53
N PHE A 114 -1.07 -15.04 -5.57
CA PHE A 114 -0.28 -15.13 -6.79
C PHE A 114 1.14 -15.66 -6.50
N ASP A 115 1.83 -16.15 -7.53
CA ASP A 115 3.25 -16.49 -7.44
C ASP A 115 4.15 -15.29 -7.77
N PRO A 116 5.03 -14.84 -6.86
CA PRO A 116 5.95 -13.73 -7.13
C PRO A 116 6.94 -13.99 -8.26
N GLU A 117 7.40 -15.21 -8.47
CA GLU A 117 8.37 -15.53 -9.52
C GLU A 117 7.71 -15.44 -10.89
N GLU A 118 6.50 -15.96 -11.03
CA GLU A 118 5.72 -15.83 -12.26
C GLU A 118 5.39 -14.36 -12.56
N LYS A 119 5.18 -13.55 -11.52
CA LYS A 119 4.74 -12.16 -11.65
C LYS A 119 5.85 -11.14 -11.84
N TYR A 120 6.99 -11.34 -11.18
CA TYR A 120 8.10 -10.39 -11.15
C TYR A 120 9.40 -10.96 -11.74
N GLY A 121 9.42 -12.23 -12.13
CA GLY A 121 10.64 -12.96 -12.44
C GLY A 121 11.36 -13.46 -11.20
N LYS A 122 12.37 -14.32 -11.40
CA LYS A 122 13.25 -14.78 -10.32
C LYS A 122 14.06 -13.60 -9.80
N ARG A 123 14.06 -13.41 -8.47
CA ARG A 123 15.01 -12.51 -7.81
C ARG A 123 16.25 -13.31 -7.43
N ASP A 124 17.42 -12.90 -7.94
CA ASP A 124 18.69 -13.36 -7.39
C ASP A 124 18.79 -12.91 -5.94
N SER A 125 19.24 -13.80 -5.06
CA SER A 125 19.13 -13.67 -3.60
C SER A 125 19.95 -12.55 -2.95
N ASP A 126 20.66 -11.72 -3.73
CA ASP A 126 21.75 -10.87 -3.22
C ASP A 126 21.62 -9.35 -3.46
N SER A 127 20.54 -8.81 -4.05
CA SER A 127 20.44 -7.35 -4.29
C SER A 127 19.22 -6.70 -3.63
N ASN A 128 19.49 -5.86 -2.64
CA ASN A 128 18.50 -5.03 -1.95
C ASN A 128 18.18 -3.72 -2.72
N SER A 129 18.11 -3.81 -4.05
CA SER A 129 17.82 -2.69 -4.95
C SER A 129 17.28 -3.20 -6.27
N VAL A 130 16.02 -2.86 -6.59
CA VAL A 130 15.43 -3.11 -7.91
C VAL A 130 15.81 -1.94 -8.81
N GLU A 131 16.80 -2.12 -9.66
CA GLU A 131 16.92 -1.38 -10.92
C GLU A 131 16.01 -2.07 -11.93
N VAL A 132 15.03 -1.35 -12.44
CA VAL A 132 14.19 -1.83 -13.55
C VAL A 132 14.93 -1.44 -14.82
N GLU A 133 15.59 -2.42 -15.46
CA GLU A 133 16.03 -2.28 -16.84
C GLU A 133 14.80 -2.10 -17.73
N LYS A 134 14.81 -1.02 -18.51
CA LYS A 134 13.84 -0.74 -19.56
C LYS A 134 14.31 -1.47 -20.81
N ASP A 135 13.48 -2.35 -21.34
CA ASP A 135 13.63 -2.81 -22.71
C ASP A 135 12.44 -2.34 -23.56
N SER A 136 12.82 -1.73 -24.70
CA SER A 136 12.06 -1.34 -25.90
C SER A 136 11.27 -0.03 -25.88
#